data_AF-A0A2D2AY05-F1
#
_entry.id   AF-A0A2D2AY05-F1
#
_cell.length_a   1.000
_cell.length_b   1.000
_cell.length_c   1.000
_cell.angle_alpha   90.00
_cell.angle_beta   90.00
_cell.angle_gamma   90.00
#
_symmetry.space_group_name_H-M   'P 1'
#
loop_
_entity.id
_entity.type
_entity.pdbx_description
1 polymer ?
#
loop_
_entity_poly.entity_id
_entity_poly.type
_entity_poly.pdbx_seq_one_letter_code
_entity_poly.pdbx_strand_id
1 'polypeptide(L)'
;MKTLEGVEWAVHACAVLAGLAPDSSLNAAALADFHRLPAAYMAKHLQALVRGGVLTASRGGRGGYRLARPAAEISLWDIQAAIEGSGPSFRCQEIRRQGPCAGYTSSRVPCDIACAFHEAEAAYRAHLKAVSIAQIAERVGVRYGPEGRGAFADWALRNGGTPIG
;
A
#
# COMPACT_ATOMS: atom_id res chain seq x y z
N MET A 1 0.30 -9.47 15.68
CA MET A 1 0.63 -8.89 14.35
C MET A 1 -0.55 -8.03 13.96
N LYS A 2 -0.39 -6.73 13.69
CA LYS A 2 -1.50 -5.95 13.10
C LYS A 2 -1.93 -6.66 11.82
N THR A 3 -3.22 -6.84 11.61
CA THR A 3 -3.75 -7.50 10.41
C THR A 3 -3.42 -6.64 9.20
N LEU A 4 -2.82 -7.23 8.17
CA LEU A 4 -2.50 -6.54 6.90
C LEU A 4 -3.76 -6.22 6.07
N GLU A 5 -4.94 -6.33 6.65
CA GLU A 5 -6.23 -6.06 5.99
C GLU A 5 -6.29 -4.64 5.43
N GLY A 6 -5.83 -3.63 6.19
CA GLY A 6 -5.78 -2.26 5.68
C GLY A 6 -4.84 -2.10 4.49
N VAL A 7 -3.72 -2.83 4.49
CA VAL A 7 -2.75 -2.84 3.38
C VAL A 7 -3.37 -3.51 2.15
N GLU A 8 -4.07 -4.64 2.33
CA GLU A 8 -4.77 -5.35 1.26
C GLU A 8 -5.75 -4.42 0.54
N TRP A 9 -6.63 -3.74 1.28
CA TRP A 9 -7.63 -2.83 0.71
C TRP A 9 -6.97 -1.65 -0.02
N ALA A 10 -5.90 -1.10 0.55
CA ALA A 10 -5.15 0.00 -0.02
C ALA A 10 -4.46 -0.39 -1.33
N VAL A 11 -3.80 -1.56 -1.38
CA VAL A 11 -3.16 -2.07 -2.60
C VAL A 11 -4.19 -2.34 -3.69
N HIS A 12 -5.32 -2.95 -3.33
CA HIS A 12 -6.43 -3.20 -4.26
C HIS A 12 -6.98 -1.89 -4.85
N ALA A 13 -7.25 -0.89 -4.02
CA ALA A 13 -7.69 0.42 -4.49
C ALA A 13 -6.67 1.08 -5.43
N CYS A 14 -5.37 1.03 -5.09
CA CYS A 14 -4.31 1.54 -5.96
C CYS A 14 -4.23 0.80 -7.30
N ALA A 15 -4.45 -0.52 -7.31
CA ALA A 15 -4.47 -1.32 -8.55
C ALA A 15 -5.65 -0.95 -9.46
N VAL A 16 -6.84 -0.71 -8.89
CA VAL A 16 -8.00 -0.20 -9.66
C VAL A 16 -7.67 1.18 -10.24
N LEU A 17 -7.14 2.09 -9.43
CA LEU A 17 -6.77 3.44 -9.89
C LEU A 17 -5.65 3.42 -10.95
N ALA A 18 -4.75 2.45 -10.91
CA ALA A 18 -3.70 2.28 -11.93
C ALA A 18 -4.26 1.84 -13.29
N GLY A 19 -5.46 1.26 -13.33
CA GLY A 19 -6.20 0.97 -14.56
C GLY A 19 -6.91 2.17 -15.17
N LEU A 20 -6.76 3.38 -14.61
CA LEU A 20 -7.40 4.58 -15.11
C LEU A 20 -6.40 5.55 -15.75
N ALA A 21 -6.89 6.39 -16.66
CA ALA A 21 -6.13 7.48 -17.24
C ALA A 21 -5.58 8.42 -16.14
N PRO A 22 -4.41 9.07 -16.32
CA PRO A 22 -3.74 9.83 -15.27
C PRO A 22 -4.57 10.91 -14.57
N ASP A 23 -5.47 11.58 -15.30
CA ASP A 23 -6.34 12.64 -14.77
C ASP A 23 -7.70 12.13 -14.28
N SER A 24 -7.92 10.81 -14.35
CA SER A 24 -9.14 10.18 -13.90
C SER A 24 -9.12 9.94 -12.39
N SER A 25 -10.29 9.95 -11.77
CA SER A 25 -10.44 9.72 -10.34
C SER A 25 -11.71 8.95 -10.03
N LEU A 26 -11.68 8.17 -8.94
CA LEU A 26 -12.85 7.49 -8.41
C LEU A 26 -13.09 7.90 -6.97
N ASN A 27 -14.36 8.01 -6.57
CA ASN A 27 -14.69 8.29 -5.18
C ASN A 27 -14.52 7.04 -4.29
N ALA A 28 -14.49 7.24 -2.97
CA ALA A 28 -14.31 6.14 -2.02
C ALA A 28 -15.44 5.10 -2.08
N ALA A 29 -16.68 5.52 -2.38
CA ALA A 29 -17.82 4.62 -2.45
C ALA A 29 -17.69 3.65 -3.63
N ALA A 30 -17.27 4.13 -4.81
CA ALA A 30 -17.01 3.30 -5.98
C ALA A 30 -15.87 2.30 -5.73
N LEU A 31 -14.75 2.75 -5.14
CA LEU A 31 -13.63 1.87 -4.81
C LEU A 31 -14.01 0.79 -3.79
N ALA A 32 -14.87 1.13 -2.83
CA ALA A 32 -15.38 0.18 -1.86
C ALA A 32 -16.37 -0.83 -2.50
N ASP A 33 -17.30 -0.33 -3.32
CA ASP A 33 -18.30 -1.15 -4.01
C ASP A 33 -17.68 -2.15 -4.98
N PHE A 34 -16.61 -1.76 -5.69
CA PHE A 34 -15.86 -2.65 -6.59
C PHE A 34 -15.43 -3.96 -5.90
N HIS A 35 -15.10 -3.90 -4.61
CA HIS A 35 -14.71 -5.05 -3.80
C HIS A 35 -15.80 -5.50 -2.82
N ARG A 36 -17.00 -4.91 -2.87
CA ARG A 36 -18.12 -5.16 -1.94
C ARG A 36 -17.75 -4.94 -0.47
N LEU A 37 -17.05 -3.84 -0.23
CA LEU A 37 -16.49 -3.50 1.07
C LEU A 37 -17.18 -2.28 1.71
N PRO A 38 -17.20 -2.17 3.05
CA PRO A 38 -17.64 -0.97 3.75
C PRO A 38 -16.93 0.34 3.32
N ALA A 39 -17.69 1.29 2.77
CA ALA A 39 -17.17 2.56 2.25
C ALA A 39 -16.42 3.40 3.28
N ALA A 40 -16.89 3.42 4.54
CA ALA A 40 -16.24 4.18 5.61
C ALA A 40 -14.82 3.65 5.92
N TYR A 41 -14.64 2.32 5.88
CA TYR A 41 -13.34 1.71 6.14
C TYR A 41 -12.39 1.90 4.95
N MET A 42 -12.88 1.76 3.71
CA MET A 42 -12.11 2.11 2.52
C MET A 42 -11.66 3.58 2.54
N ALA A 43 -12.56 4.51 2.87
CA ALA A 43 -12.24 5.94 2.94
C ALA A 43 -11.12 6.24 3.95
N LYS A 44 -11.10 5.55 5.10
CA LYS A 44 -10.03 5.67 6.10
C LYS A 44 -8.65 5.32 5.50
N HIS A 45 -8.57 4.23 4.74
CA HIS A 45 -7.31 3.80 4.12
C HIS A 45 -6.89 4.74 2.98
N LEU A 46 -7.84 5.19 2.15
CA LEU A 46 -7.57 6.18 1.11
C LEU A 46 -7.04 7.51 1.69
N GLN A 47 -7.58 7.97 2.83
CA GLN A 47 -7.06 9.15 3.54
C GLN A 47 -5.64 8.92 4.08
N ALA A 48 -5.32 7.73 4.56
CA ALA A 48 -3.96 7.39 4.97
C ALA A 48 -2.99 7.43 3.78
N LEU A 49 -3.40 6.92 2.62
CA LEU A 49 -2.62 7.02 1.39
C LEU A 49 -2.43 8.46 0.90
N VAL A 50 -3.43 9.33 1.05
CA VAL A 50 -3.29 10.76 0.75
C VAL A 50 -2.26 11.41 1.67
N ARG A 51 -2.31 11.15 2.98
CA ARG A 51 -1.31 11.64 3.94
C ARG A 51 0.10 11.11 3.65
N GLY A 52 0.19 9.87 3.17
CA GLY A 52 1.43 9.24 2.73
C GLY A 52 1.93 9.65 1.35
N GLY A 53 1.23 10.55 0.64
CA GLY A 53 1.61 11.02 -0.69
C GLY A 53 1.48 9.97 -1.81
N VAL A 54 0.77 8.87 -1.56
CA VAL A 54 0.51 7.82 -2.55
C VAL A 54 -0.67 8.23 -3.45
N LEU A 55 -1.69 8.85 -2.86
CA LEU A 55 -2.87 9.34 -3.57
C LEU A 55 -2.97 10.86 -3.46
N THR A 56 -3.67 11.47 -4.41
CA THR A 56 -4.21 12.82 -4.28
C THR A 56 -5.73 12.76 -4.24
N ALA A 57 -6.35 13.73 -3.57
CA ALA A 57 -7.80 13.85 -3.48
C ALA A 57 -8.24 15.21 -4.03
N SER A 58 -9.31 15.22 -4.84
CA SER A 58 -9.98 16.43 -5.30
C SER A 58 -11.33 16.61 -4.61
N ARG A 59 -11.73 17.87 -4.36
CA ARG A 59 -13.06 18.22 -3.82
C ARG A 59 -14.01 18.62 -4.95
N GLY A 60 -15.32 18.41 -4.78
CA GLY A 60 -16.38 18.83 -5.70
C GLY A 60 -17.22 17.67 -6.24
N GLY A 61 -18.19 17.97 -7.12
CA GLY A 61 -19.14 16.98 -7.66
C GLY A 61 -18.53 15.89 -8.56
N ARG A 62 -17.29 16.10 -9.03
CA ARG A 62 -16.43 15.09 -9.69
C ARG A 62 -15.21 14.72 -8.84
N GLY A 63 -15.27 14.99 -7.54
CA GLY A 63 -14.16 14.75 -6.61
C GLY A 63 -13.90 13.27 -6.42
N GLY A 64 -12.63 12.92 -6.24
CA GLY A 64 -12.21 11.53 -6.10
C GLY A 64 -10.75 11.40 -5.72
N TYR A 65 -10.32 10.14 -5.66
CA TYR A 65 -8.94 9.76 -5.44
C TYR A 65 -8.30 9.36 -6.77
N ARG A 66 -7.03 9.75 -6.94
CA ARG A 66 -6.17 9.28 -8.04
C ARG A 66 -4.76 9.07 -7.52
N LEU A 67 -3.96 8.31 -8.26
CA LEU A 67 -2.54 8.14 -7.94
C LEU A 67 -1.83 9.51 -7.94
N ALA A 68 -1.00 9.77 -6.94
CA ALA A 68 -0.28 11.05 -6.82
C ALA A 68 0.87 11.18 -7.83
N ARG A 69 1.32 10.05 -8.37
CA ARG A 69 2.45 9.89 -9.29
C ARG A 69 2.26 8.62 -10.13
N PRO A 70 3.03 8.40 -11.21
CA PRO A 70 2.88 7.21 -12.05
C PRO A 70 2.89 5.91 -11.26
N ALA A 71 2.03 4.95 -11.64
CA ALA A 71 1.91 3.66 -10.96
C ALA A 71 3.24 2.87 -10.91
N ALA A 72 4.15 3.11 -11.85
CA ALA A 72 5.47 2.51 -11.90
C ALA A 72 6.41 3.01 -10.78
N GLU A 73 6.14 4.19 -10.22
CA GLU A 73 6.94 4.79 -9.14
C GLU A 73 6.39 4.44 -7.75
N ILE A 74 5.14 3.99 -7.65
CA ILE A 74 4.50 3.62 -6.39
C ILE A 74 4.79 2.16 -6.08
N SER A 75 5.51 1.90 -4.99
CA SER A 75 5.84 0.55 -4.54
C SER A 75 4.83 0.00 -3.52
N LEU A 76 4.83 -1.33 -3.33
CA LEU A 76 4.07 -1.95 -2.23
C LEU A 76 4.54 -1.43 -0.86
N TRP A 77 5.82 -1.11 -0.72
CA TRP A 77 6.34 -0.52 0.52
C TRP A 77 5.74 0.86 0.80
N ASP A 78 5.56 1.71 -0.22
CA ASP A 78 4.97 3.04 -0.03
C ASP A 78 3.55 2.95 0.53
N ILE A 79 2.78 1.98 0.04
CA ILE A 79 1.41 1.71 0.51
C ILE A 79 1.44 1.17 1.95
N GLN A 80 2.25 0.15 2.21
CA GLN A 80 2.34 -0.44 3.55
C GLN A 80 2.80 0.58 4.58
N ALA A 81 3.82 1.39 4.26
CA ALA A 81 4.32 2.44 5.15
C ALA A 81 3.28 3.54 5.40
N ALA A 82 2.43 3.86 4.42
CA ALA A 82 1.35 4.82 4.59
C ALA A 82 0.22 4.31 5.50
N ILE A 83 -0.08 3.00 5.48
CA ILE A 83 -1.12 2.38 6.30
C ILE A 83 -0.62 2.03 7.71
N GLU A 84 0.51 1.33 7.80
CA GLU A 84 1.01 0.75 9.05
C GLU A 84 2.06 1.63 9.76
N GLY A 85 2.65 2.57 9.04
CA GLY A 85 3.81 3.35 9.46
C GLY A 85 5.14 2.75 9.00
N SER A 86 6.20 3.57 9.04
CA SER A 86 7.56 3.20 8.56
C SER A 86 8.52 2.76 9.66
N GLY A 87 8.07 2.75 10.92
CA GLY A 87 8.87 2.36 12.08
C GLY A 87 9.28 0.88 12.04
N PRO A 88 10.32 0.48 12.79
CA PRO A 88 10.79 -0.90 12.81
C PRO A 88 9.74 -1.83 13.42
N SER A 89 9.62 -3.03 12.86
CA SER A 89 8.75 -4.10 13.37
C SER A 89 9.27 -4.67 14.69
N PHE A 90 10.60 -4.66 14.87
CA PHE A 90 11.26 -5.12 16.08
C PHE A 90 11.99 -3.97 16.80
N ARG A 91 11.70 -3.80 18.08
CA ARG A 91 12.36 -2.82 18.96
C ARG A 91 13.05 -3.55 20.10
N CYS A 92 14.38 -3.58 20.06
CA CYS A 92 15.17 -4.11 21.15
C CYS A 92 15.03 -3.22 22.40
N GLN A 93 14.73 -3.84 23.54
CA GLN A 93 14.69 -3.17 24.85
C GLN A 93 15.95 -3.41 25.68
N GLU A 94 17.02 -3.95 25.06
CA GLU A 94 18.31 -4.22 25.71
C GLU A 94 18.20 -5.11 26.97
N ILE A 95 17.25 -6.05 26.99
CA ILE A 95 17.01 -6.94 28.15
C ILE A 95 18.22 -7.83 28.49
N ARG A 96 19.15 -8.04 27.54
CA ARG A 96 20.44 -8.72 27.77
C ARG A 96 21.27 -8.07 28.88
N ARG A 97 21.00 -6.80 29.19
CA ARG A 97 21.67 -6.03 30.25
C ARG A 97 21.07 -6.23 31.64
N GLN A 98 19.99 -7.02 31.76
CA GLN A 98 19.30 -7.26 33.03
C GLN A 98 19.61 -8.63 33.63
N GLY A 99 20.18 -9.54 32.83
CA GLY A 99 20.43 -10.93 33.23
C GLY A 99 21.82 -11.20 33.80
N PRO A 100 22.11 -12.46 34.18
CA PRO A 100 23.41 -12.88 34.71
C PRO A 100 24.60 -12.56 33.79
N CYS A 101 24.35 -12.43 32.49
CA CYS A 101 25.37 -12.13 31.50
C CYS A 101 25.61 -10.62 31.27
N ALA A 102 24.94 -9.72 31.99
CA ALA A 102 24.97 -8.28 31.73
C ALA A 102 26.39 -7.69 31.69
N GLY A 103 27.29 -8.16 32.57
CA GLY A 103 28.69 -7.72 32.64
C GLY A 103 29.55 -8.11 31.44
N TYR A 104 29.08 -9.02 30.59
CA TYR A 104 29.76 -9.44 29.36
C TYR A 104 29.20 -8.73 28.11
N THR A 105 28.25 -7.80 28.29
CA THR A 105 27.64 -7.06 27.19
C THR A 105 28.01 -5.57 27.25
N SER A 106 28.24 -4.96 26.10
CA SER A 106 28.59 -3.54 25.98
C SER A 106 27.55 -2.81 25.15
N SER A 107 27.19 -1.59 25.55
CA SER A 107 26.32 -0.72 24.75
C SER A 107 26.99 -0.23 23.46
N ARG A 108 28.30 -0.43 23.31
CA ARG A 108 29.04 -0.11 22.08
C ARG A 108 28.86 -1.16 20.99
N VAL A 109 28.40 -2.37 21.35
CA VAL A 109 28.15 -3.46 20.41
C VAL A 109 26.64 -3.67 20.31
N PRO A 110 26.04 -3.60 19.11
CA PRO A 110 24.63 -3.89 18.92
C PRO A 110 24.20 -5.26 19.46
N CYS A 111 22.91 -5.45 19.71
CA CYS A 111 22.36 -6.75 20.07
C CYS A 111 22.25 -7.61 18.82
N ASP A 112 22.96 -8.75 18.75
CA ASP A 112 22.94 -9.62 17.55
C ASP A 112 21.54 -10.14 17.21
N ILE A 113 20.69 -10.38 18.23
CA ILE A 113 19.28 -10.69 18.01
C ILE A 113 18.57 -9.52 17.32
N ALA A 114 18.80 -8.29 17.78
CA ALA A 114 18.22 -7.10 17.16
C ALA A 114 18.73 -6.90 15.73
N CYS A 115 20.03 -7.10 15.49
CA CYS A 115 20.63 -7.05 14.16
C CYS A 115 19.95 -8.04 13.22
N ALA A 116 19.80 -9.31 13.63
CA ALA A 116 19.14 -10.33 12.81
C ALA A 116 17.69 -9.96 12.44
N PHE A 117 16.92 -9.41 13.39
CA PHE A 117 15.57 -8.92 13.11
C PHE A 117 15.57 -7.71 12.16
N HIS A 118 16.50 -6.77 12.33
CA HIS A 118 16.62 -5.60 11.46
C HIS A 118 17.09 -5.95 10.05
N GLU A 119 17.97 -6.93 9.91
CA GLU A 119 18.39 -7.49 8.61
C GLU A 119 17.22 -8.14 7.88
N ALA A 120 16.45 -8.99 8.57
CA ALA A 120 15.25 -9.60 8.01
C ALA A 120 14.22 -8.54 7.58
N GLU A 121 14.00 -7.53 8.41
CA GLU A 121 13.11 -6.41 8.06
C GLU A 121 13.64 -5.61 6.87
N ALA A 122 14.94 -5.35 6.78
CA ALA A 122 15.55 -4.67 5.65
C ALA A 122 15.35 -5.44 4.33
N ALA A 123 15.53 -6.77 4.36
CA ALA A 123 15.28 -7.64 3.20
C ALA A 123 13.81 -7.61 2.76
N TYR A 124 12.88 -7.69 3.72
CA TYR A 124 11.43 -7.59 3.45
C TYR A 124 11.07 -6.23 2.83
N ARG A 125 11.55 -5.12 3.42
CA ARG A 125 11.35 -3.77 2.88
C ARG A 125 11.92 -3.62 1.47
N ALA A 126 13.12 -4.14 1.23
CA ALA A 126 13.76 -4.10 -0.07
C ALA A 126 12.92 -4.82 -1.12
N HIS A 127 12.36 -5.99 -0.79
CA HIS A 127 11.49 -6.72 -1.69
C HIS A 127 10.21 -5.94 -2.03
N LEU A 128 9.54 -5.36 -1.03
CA LEU A 128 8.33 -4.58 -1.27
C LEU A 128 8.58 -3.28 -2.04
N LYS A 129 9.76 -2.66 -1.88
CA LYS A 129 10.17 -1.49 -2.67
C LYS A 129 10.40 -1.82 -4.14
N ALA A 130 10.84 -3.05 -4.45
CA ALA A 130 11.11 -3.48 -5.81
C ALA A 130 9.84 -3.82 -6.62
N VAL A 131 8.69 -3.96 -5.96
CA VAL A 131 7.42 -4.29 -6.62
C VAL A 131 6.54 -3.04 -6.71
N SER A 132 6.28 -2.58 -7.94
CA SER A 132 5.45 -1.40 -8.20
C SER A 132 3.98 -1.74 -8.44
N ILE A 133 3.09 -0.75 -8.27
CA ILE A 133 1.67 -0.90 -8.58
C ILE A 133 1.43 -1.15 -10.06
N ALA A 134 2.23 -0.56 -10.95
CA ALA A 134 2.15 -0.86 -12.38
C ALA A 134 2.37 -2.36 -12.66
N GLN A 135 3.38 -2.98 -12.02
CA GLN A 135 3.64 -4.42 -12.18
C GLN A 135 2.50 -5.27 -11.64
N ILE A 136 1.87 -4.87 -10.54
CA ILE A 136 0.69 -5.57 -10.01
C ILE A 136 -0.49 -5.44 -10.97
N ALA A 137 -0.81 -4.22 -11.43
CA ALA A 137 -1.91 -3.94 -12.34
C ALA A 137 -1.75 -4.68 -13.67
N GLU A 138 -0.53 -4.73 -14.22
CA GLU A 138 -0.20 -5.49 -15.43
C GLU A 138 -0.47 -6.98 -15.23
N ARG A 139 0.05 -7.59 -14.14
CA ARG A 139 -0.16 -9.02 -13.85
C ARG A 139 -1.64 -9.35 -13.68
N VAL A 140 -2.41 -8.48 -13.04
CA VAL A 140 -3.86 -8.65 -12.89
C VAL A 140 -4.55 -8.55 -14.25
N GLY A 141 -4.22 -7.51 -15.03
CA GLY A 141 -4.76 -7.30 -16.36
C GLY A 141 -4.52 -8.49 -17.28
N VAL A 142 -3.30 -9.05 -17.27
CA VAL A 142 -2.95 -10.27 -18.03
C VAL A 142 -3.83 -11.45 -17.61
N ARG A 143 -4.02 -11.69 -16.31
CA ARG A 143 -4.85 -12.79 -15.80
C ARG A 143 -6.34 -12.63 -16.13
N TYR A 144 -6.84 -11.40 -16.15
CA TYR A 144 -8.24 -11.10 -16.47
C TYR A 144 -8.56 -11.28 -17.97
N GLY A 145 -7.54 -11.22 -18.82
CA GLY A 145 -7.74 -11.31 -20.27
C GLY A 145 -8.55 -10.13 -20.84
N PRO A 146 -8.91 -10.21 -22.13
CA PRO A 146 -9.63 -9.13 -22.81
C PRO A 146 -11.03 -8.89 -22.24
N GLU A 147 -11.76 -9.95 -21.90
CA GLU A 147 -13.12 -9.85 -21.34
C GLU A 147 -13.13 -9.17 -19.97
N GLY A 148 -12.23 -9.57 -19.07
CA GLY A 148 -12.13 -8.95 -17.76
C GLY A 148 -11.66 -7.49 -17.83
N ARG A 149 -10.78 -7.16 -18.77
CA ARG A 149 -10.40 -5.76 -19.05
C ARG A 149 -11.57 -4.94 -19.58
N GLY A 150 -12.39 -5.50 -20.48
CA GLY A 150 -13.62 -4.88 -20.95
C GLY A 150 -14.63 -4.64 -19.83
N ALA A 151 -14.87 -5.65 -18.98
CA ALA A 151 -15.75 -5.52 -17.82
C ALA A 151 -15.29 -4.45 -16.83
N PHE A 152 -13.97 -4.34 -16.60
CA PHE A 152 -13.39 -3.27 -15.79
C PHE A 152 -13.59 -1.90 -16.45
N ALA A 153 -13.32 -1.77 -17.76
CA ALA A 153 -13.48 -0.52 -18.49
C ALA A 153 -14.92 -0.01 -18.43
N ASP A 154 -15.90 -0.89 -18.67
CA ASP A 154 -17.32 -0.58 -18.59
C ASP A 154 -17.72 -0.15 -17.17
N TRP A 155 -17.21 -0.85 -16.15
CA TRP A 155 -17.45 -0.48 -14.76
C TRP A 155 -16.85 0.89 -14.42
N ALA A 156 -15.62 1.16 -14.86
CA ALA A 156 -14.94 2.43 -14.60
C ALA A 156 -15.74 3.61 -15.19
N LEU A 157 -16.18 3.49 -16.44
CA LEU A 157 -16.99 4.51 -17.12
C LEU A 157 -18.29 4.80 -16.37
N ARG A 158 -19.02 3.76 -15.92
CA ARG A 158 -20.25 3.93 -15.13
C ARG A 158 -20.04 4.64 -13.79
N ASN A 159 -18.84 4.57 -13.24
CA ASN A 159 -18.48 5.16 -11.95
C ASN A 159 -17.73 6.49 -12.09
N GLY A 160 -17.70 7.08 -13.30
CA GLY A 160 -17.06 8.36 -13.57
C GLY A 160 -15.53 8.29 -13.74
N GLY A 161 -14.97 7.09 -13.79
CA GLY A 161 -13.59 6.83 -14.16
C GLY A 161 -13.40 6.73 -15.68
N THR A 162 -12.18 6.93 -16.14
CA THR A 162 -11.77 6.79 -17.53
C THR A 162 -10.69 5.70 -17.56
N PRO A 163 -10.98 4.50 -18.08
CA PRO A 163 -10.00 3.41 -18.11
C PRO A 163 -8.81 3.75 -19.03
N ILE A 164 -7.65 3.16 -18.74
CA ILE A 164 -6.56 3.10 -19.73
C ILE A 164 -6.99 2.16 -20.86
N GLY A 165 -6.72 2.57 -22.11
CA GLY A 165 -7.02 1.78 -23.31
C GLY A 165 -6.19 0.51 -23.42
#